data_AF-A0A9P1GVU0-F1
#
_entry.id   AF-A0A9P1GVU0-F1
#
_cell.length_a   1.000
_cell.length_b   1.000
_cell.length_c   1.000
_cell.angle_alpha   90.00
_cell.angle_beta   90.00
_cell.angle_gamma   90.00
#
_symmetry.space_group_name_H-M   'P 1'
#
loop_
_entity.id
_entity.type
_entity.pdbx_description
1 polymer ?
#
loop_
_entity_poly.entity_id
_entity_poly.type
_entity_poly.pdbx_seq_one_letter_code
_entity_poly.pdbx_strand_id
1 'polypeptide(L)'
;MSKRLHAMLKSHSWNGKVEKLGLDEVFMDVTDIINYNLFCLNKSSLPSTFFHLSKTNPEHGFPCDLTRFAGCVERFSDEALDMENPVCVRLLLGSHLAHYLRTKLESDFGFTSTCGISTNKILSKLSGARNKPRNQTTLLALTDRDYAAFMDKHGLRQVPYIGSKTCKSLVAKIRPDLPPPDAHTHDCPITVADVRAYPGMSPALLESILGGPGAERGTGDKVWALLHGIDDTDVKAAGDVPTQISIEDTYREPLEDLDVITKELYKISQSLLRRMRVDLVAEDPNPHRPSAQRWIARPRVLRLSINAPISADQSYFSRTSRLVSEAVLPLLRKFASGKDHKWGIYLLNVCVTNMALTGSDSGTSPRGAKRRFAAREEEIDETEDDDEEEDEGSDCESEADGWISPGDDFGGGGD
;
A
#
# COMPACT_ATOMS: atom_id res chain seq x y z
N MET A 1 -2.88 15.81 -12.31
CA MET A 1 -3.93 14.81 -12.53
C MET A 1 -3.88 13.65 -11.54
N SER A 2 -2.79 12.84 -11.50
CA SER A 2 -2.63 11.69 -10.56
C SER A 2 -3.03 11.97 -9.10
N LYS A 3 -2.69 13.14 -8.55
CA LYS A 3 -3.12 13.55 -7.19
C LYS A 3 -4.65 13.61 -7.03
N ARG A 4 -5.38 14.11 -8.02
CA ARG A 4 -6.84 14.25 -7.98
C ARG A 4 -7.53 12.89 -8.03
N LEU A 5 -7.08 12.01 -8.93
CA LEU A 5 -7.59 10.64 -9.05
C LEU A 5 -7.38 9.86 -7.75
N HIS A 6 -6.17 9.94 -7.19
CA HIS A 6 -5.87 9.33 -5.91
C HIS A 6 -6.70 9.91 -4.75
N ALA A 7 -6.94 11.23 -4.72
CA ALA A 7 -7.78 11.83 -3.69
C ALA A 7 -9.23 11.31 -3.75
N MET A 8 -9.76 11.10 -4.96
CA MET A 8 -11.08 10.48 -5.12
C MET A 8 -11.09 9.02 -4.63
N LEU A 9 -10.08 8.22 -4.97
CA LEU A 9 -9.99 6.85 -4.46
C LEU A 9 -9.84 6.82 -2.93
N LYS A 10 -8.99 7.70 -2.37
CA LYS A 10 -8.81 7.86 -0.92
C LYS A 10 -10.10 8.26 -0.21
N SER A 11 -10.97 9.05 -0.82
CA SER A 11 -12.26 9.43 -0.22
C SER A 11 -13.26 8.28 -0.13
N HIS A 12 -13.00 7.14 -0.76
CA HIS A 12 -13.82 5.93 -0.70
C HIS A 12 -13.17 4.80 0.13
N SER A 13 -12.02 5.06 0.74
CA SER A 13 -11.36 4.14 1.68
C SER A 13 -11.75 4.51 3.10
N TRP A 14 -12.35 3.57 3.83
CA TRP A 14 -12.79 3.79 5.20
C TRP A 14 -11.62 3.69 6.21
N ASN A 15 -10.59 2.91 5.91
CA ASN A 15 -9.37 2.73 6.72
C ASN A 15 -8.22 3.65 6.29
N GLY A 16 -8.37 4.43 5.22
CA GLY A 16 -7.35 5.30 4.66
C GLY A 16 -6.16 4.57 4.00
N LYS A 17 -6.18 3.24 3.88
CA LYS A 17 -5.14 2.41 3.26
C LYS A 17 -5.26 2.43 1.74
N VAL A 18 -4.70 3.48 1.14
CA VAL A 18 -4.59 3.67 -0.31
C VAL A 18 -3.14 3.94 -0.66
N GLU A 19 -2.48 3.02 -1.35
CA GLU A 19 -1.05 3.06 -1.65
C GLU A 19 -0.81 3.35 -3.14
N LYS A 20 0.05 4.32 -3.46
CA LYS A 20 0.46 4.59 -4.85
C LYS A 20 1.62 3.70 -5.27
N LEU A 21 1.55 3.18 -6.48
CA LEU A 21 2.69 2.60 -7.18
C LEU A 21 2.91 3.39 -8.49
N GLY A 22 3.88 4.29 -8.48
CA GLY A 22 4.08 5.21 -9.62
C GLY A 22 3.01 6.31 -9.70
N LEU A 23 2.62 6.68 -10.92
CA LEU A 23 1.70 7.80 -11.17
C LEU A 23 0.27 7.37 -11.50
N ASP A 24 0.10 6.16 -12.01
CA ASP A 24 -1.11 5.62 -12.63
C ASP A 24 -1.64 4.36 -11.95
N GLU A 25 -0.91 3.78 -10.99
CA GLU A 25 -1.36 2.61 -10.23
C GLU A 25 -1.59 2.93 -8.75
N VAL A 26 -2.63 2.31 -8.20
CA VAL A 26 -3.04 2.46 -6.80
C VAL A 26 -3.51 1.11 -6.28
N PHE A 27 -3.06 0.72 -5.09
CA PHE A 27 -3.64 -0.35 -4.30
C PHE A 27 -4.58 0.24 -3.25
N MET A 28 -5.71 -0.43 -3.02
CA MET A 28 -6.67 -0.06 -1.97
C MET A 28 -6.97 -1.29 -1.14
N ASP A 29 -6.81 -1.18 0.18
CA ASP A 29 -7.39 -2.14 1.12
C ASP A 29 -8.81 -1.69 1.42
N VAL A 30 -9.77 -2.47 0.96
CA VAL A 30 -11.22 -2.21 1.10
C VAL A 30 -11.87 -3.15 2.10
N THR A 31 -11.09 -3.85 2.93
CA THR A 31 -11.58 -4.94 3.78
C THR A 31 -12.69 -4.49 4.72
N ASP A 32 -12.61 -3.27 5.25
CA ASP A 32 -13.56 -2.71 6.21
C ASP A 32 -14.92 -2.35 5.60
N ILE A 33 -14.95 -1.68 4.44
CA ILE A 33 -16.19 -1.39 3.72
C ILE A 33 -16.85 -2.68 3.21
N ILE A 34 -16.04 -3.66 2.81
CA ILE A 34 -16.54 -4.97 2.38
C ILE A 34 -17.12 -5.76 3.56
N ASN A 35 -16.45 -5.77 4.72
CA ASN A 35 -16.96 -6.45 5.91
C ASN A 35 -18.28 -5.83 6.41
N TYR A 36 -18.42 -4.50 6.34
CA TYR A 36 -19.70 -3.86 6.69
C TYR A 36 -20.83 -4.25 5.73
N ASN A 37 -20.56 -4.27 4.42
CA ASN A 37 -21.55 -4.69 3.43
C ASN A 37 -21.88 -6.18 3.54
N LEU A 38 -20.92 -7.02 3.92
CA LEU A 38 -21.16 -8.42 4.24
C LEU A 38 -22.09 -8.57 5.46
N PHE A 39 -21.89 -7.76 6.51
CA PHE A 39 -22.77 -7.74 7.68
C PHE A 39 -24.20 -7.30 7.33
N CYS A 40 -24.35 -6.32 6.44
CA CYS A 40 -25.67 -5.83 6.00
C CYS A 40 -26.36 -6.75 4.97
N LEU A 41 -25.68 -7.78 4.48
CA LEU A 41 -26.15 -8.58 3.35
C LEU A 41 -27.34 -9.46 3.72
N ASN A 42 -28.48 -9.23 3.08
CA ASN A 42 -29.60 -10.16 3.09
C ASN A 42 -29.42 -11.22 1.98
N LYS A 43 -28.96 -12.42 2.34
CA LYS A 43 -28.75 -13.54 1.39
C LYS A 43 -30.04 -13.97 0.66
N SER A 44 -31.23 -13.65 1.17
CA SER A 44 -32.49 -13.95 0.50
C SER A 44 -32.83 -12.97 -0.64
N SER A 45 -32.07 -11.89 -0.82
CA SER A 45 -32.36 -10.82 -1.80
C SER A 45 -31.12 -10.38 -2.60
N LEU A 46 -30.31 -11.34 -3.06
CA LEU A 46 -29.08 -11.06 -3.81
C LEU A 46 -29.25 -10.19 -5.08
N PRO A 47 -30.29 -10.37 -5.92
CA PRO A 47 -30.43 -9.59 -7.17
C PRO A 47 -30.71 -8.10 -6.95
N SER A 48 -31.19 -7.73 -5.76
CA SER A 48 -31.61 -6.39 -5.39
C SER A 48 -30.90 -5.91 -4.12
N THR A 49 -29.59 -6.19 -4.04
CA THR A 49 -28.78 -5.73 -2.92
C THR A 49 -28.45 -4.25 -3.05
N PHE A 50 -28.34 -3.54 -1.94
CA PHE A 50 -27.83 -2.18 -1.90
C PHE A 50 -26.46 -2.17 -1.24
N PHE A 51 -25.44 -1.69 -1.96
CA PHE A 51 -24.08 -1.55 -1.46
C PHE A 51 -23.92 -0.20 -0.76
N HIS A 52 -23.64 -0.20 0.53
CA HIS A 52 -23.48 0.98 1.37
C HIS A 52 -22.07 1.58 1.25
N LEU A 53 -22.01 2.89 1.00
CA LEU A 53 -20.79 3.70 0.97
C LEU A 53 -20.60 4.57 2.23
N SER A 54 -21.59 4.61 3.12
CA SER A 54 -21.53 5.30 4.41
C SER A 54 -22.11 4.44 5.53
N LYS A 55 -21.49 4.50 6.73
CA LYS A 55 -22.03 3.90 7.96
C LYS A 55 -23.16 4.73 8.58
N THR A 56 -23.20 6.02 8.29
CA THR A 56 -24.13 6.97 8.94
C THR A 56 -25.28 7.41 8.06
N ASN A 57 -25.13 7.28 6.74
CA ASN A 57 -26.17 7.58 5.77
C ASN A 57 -26.51 6.31 4.97
N PRO A 58 -27.60 5.59 5.32
CA PRO A 58 -27.96 4.35 4.66
C PRO A 58 -28.36 4.52 3.19
N GLU A 59 -28.77 5.72 2.77
CA GLU A 59 -29.11 6.04 1.38
C GLU A 59 -27.87 6.31 0.51
N HIS A 60 -26.70 6.50 1.13
CA HIS A 60 -25.46 6.73 0.39
C HIS A 60 -24.86 5.39 -0.01
N GLY A 61 -25.10 5.00 -1.26
CA GLY A 61 -24.69 3.72 -1.80
C GLY A 61 -25.09 3.54 -3.26
N PHE A 62 -25.13 2.30 -3.72
CA PHE A 62 -25.60 1.96 -5.07
C PHE A 62 -26.24 0.57 -5.11
N PRO A 63 -27.24 0.34 -5.98
CA PRO A 63 -27.79 -0.99 -6.18
C PRO A 63 -26.78 -1.91 -6.88
N CYS A 64 -26.73 -3.18 -6.46
CA CYS A 64 -25.89 -4.20 -7.08
C CYS A 64 -26.59 -5.56 -7.14
N ASP A 65 -26.31 -6.29 -8.21
CA ASP A 65 -26.78 -7.67 -8.45
C ASP A 65 -25.69 -8.64 -8.00
N LEU A 66 -25.85 -9.20 -6.79
CA LEU A 66 -24.90 -10.14 -6.19
C LEU A 66 -25.16 -11.60 -6.61
N THR A 67 -25.92 -11.84 -7.68
CA THR A 67 -25.98 -13.19 -8.30
C THR A 67 -24.75 -13.52 -9.14
N ARG A 68 -23.93 -12.50 -9.44
CA ARG A 68 -22.73 -12.61 -10.26
C ARG A 68 -21.71 -11.52 -9.92
N PHE A 69 -20.45 -11.81 -10.22
CA PHE A 69 -19.38 -10.83 -10.16
C PHE A 69 -19.59 -9.70 -11.17
N ALA A 70 -19.20 -8.49 -10.80
CA ALA A 70 -19.04 -7.41 -11.76
C ALA A 70 -17.72 -7.58 -12.53
N GLY A 71 -17.78 -7.67 -13.86
CA GLY A 71 -16.61 -7.84 -14.71
C GLY A 71 -16.17 -9.31 -14.88
N CYS A 72 -14.92 -9.52 -15.28
CA CYS A 72 -14.38 -10.85 -15.53
C CYS A 72 -14.01 -11.55 -14.22
N VAL A 73 -14.04 -12.89 -14.23
CA VAL A 73 -13.58 -13.73 -13.11
C VAL A 73 -12.61 -14.77 -13.64
N GLU A 74 -11.44 -14.88 -13.01
CA GLU A 74 -10.55 -16.03 -13.20
C GLU A 74 -10.81 -17.02 -12.07
N ARG A 75 -11.33 -18.21 -12.43
CA ARG A 75 -11.72 -19.28 -11.53
C ARG A 75 -11.08 -20.60 -11.97
N PHE A 76 -10.98 -21.54 -11.02
CA PHE A 76 -10.30 -22.83 -11.20
C PHE A 76 -11.24 -24.03 -11.07
N SER A 77 -12.52 -23.78 -10.82
CA SER A 77 -13.61 -24.75 -10.77
C SER A 77 -14.81 -24.20 -11.56
N ASP A 78 -15.55 -25.11 -12.21
CA ASP A 78 -16.82 -24.81 -12.88
C ASP A 78 -18.03 -24.92 -11.93
N GLU A 79 -17.80 -25.26 -10.67
CA GLU A 79 -18.83 -25.31 -9.63
C GLU A 79 -19.52 -23.95 -9.46
N ALA A 80 -20.75 -24.01 -8.94
CA ALA A 80 -21.50 -22.81 -8.58
C ALA A 80 -20.77 -22.00 -7.51
N LEU A 81 -21.03 -20.69 -7.47
CA LEU A 81 -20.44 -19.82 -6.46
C LEU A 81 -20.86 -20.28 -5.06
N ASP A 82 -19.88 -20.62 -4.24
CA ASP A 82 -20.10 -20.94 -2.84
C ASP A 82 -20.37 -19.65 -2.06
N MET A 83 -21.66 -19.38 -1.82
CA MET A 83 -22.14 -18.22 -1.05
C MET A 83 -22.07 -18.42 0.47
N GLU A 84 -21.64 -19.60 0.92
CA GLU A 84 -21.29 -19.85 2.33
C GLU A 84 -19.81 -19.58 2.59
N ASN A 85 -18.96 -19.68 1.57
CA ASN A 85 -17.56 -19.27 1.67
C ASN A 85 -17.44 -17.74 1.81
N PRO A 86 -16.96 -17.23 2.96
CA PRO A 86 -16.94 -15.79 3.19
C PRO A 86 -15.88 -15.08 2.33
N VAL A 87 -14.84 -15.75 1.84
CA VAL A 87 -13.88 -15.18 0.88
C VAL A 87 -14.55 -14.95 -0.47
N CYS A 88 -15.34 -15.91 -0.94
CA CYS A 88 -16.10 -15.78 -2.19
C CYS A 88 -17.03 -14.57 -2.16
N VAL A 89 -17.84 -14.44 -1.09
CA VAL A 89 -18.78 -13.31 -0.95
C VAL A 89 -18.06 -11.96 -0.80
N ARG A 90 -16.93 -11.91 -0.08
CA ARG A 90 -16.11 -10.68 0.01
C ARG A 90 -15.54 -10.27 -1.33
N LEU A 91 -15.01 -11.20 -2.13
CA LEU A 91 -14.49 -10.92 -3.47
C LEU A 91 -15.60 -10.49 -4.43
N LEU A 92 -16.80 -11.06 -4.29
CA LEU A 92 -17.99 -10.68 -5.05
C LEU A 92 -18.37 -9.23 -4.75
N LEU A 93 -18.53 -8.85 -3.48
CA LEU A 93 -18.75 -7.47 -3.05
C LEU A 93 -17.63 -6.55 -3.54
N GLY A 94 -16.37 -7.00 -3.43
CA GLY A 94 -15.18 -6.26 -3.89
C GLY A 94 -15.22 -5.95 -5.38
N SER A 95 -15.73 -6.87 -6.20
CA SER A 95 -15.90 -6.66 -7.64
C SER A 95 -16.90 -5.53 -7.94
N HIS A 96 -18.01 -5.45 -7.19
CA HIS A 96 -19.01 -4.40 -7.37
C HIS A 96 -18.49 -3.03 -6.92
N LEU A 97 -17.76 -2.96 -5.79
CA LEU A 97 -17.08 -1.73 -5.37
C LEU A 97 -16.05 -1.28 -6.42
N ALA A 98 -15.24 -2.19 -6.94
CA ALA A 98 -14.28 -1.88 -7.99
C ALA A 98 -14.97 -1.33 -9.24
N HIS A 99 -16.08 -1.94 -9.67
CA HIS A 99 -16.86 -1.47 -10.82
C HIS A 99 -17.40 -0.06 -10.60
N TYR A 100 -17.95 0.22 -9.42
CA TYR A 100 -18.42 1.54 -9.01
C TYR A 100 -17.29 2.59 -9.08
N LEU A 101 -16.14 2.32 -8.45
CA LEU A 101 -15.00 3.25 -8.41
C LEU A 101 -14.44 3.53 -9.80
N ARG A 102 -14.35 2.53 -10.67
CA ARG A 102 -13.89 2.69 -12.04
C ARG A 102 -14.86 3.52 -12.88
N THR A 103 -16.15 3.28 -12.75
CA THR A 103 -17.19 4.07 -13.42
C THR A 103 -17.17 5.52 -12.94
N LYS A 104 -16.90 5.73 -11.65
CA LYS A 104 -16.72 7.07 -11.07
C LYS A 104 -15.47 7.79 -11.59
N LEU A 105 -14.34 7.09 -11.71
CA LEU A 105 -13.14 7.65 -12.36
C LEU A 105 -13.42 8.09 -13.80
N GLU A 106 -14.16 7.28 -14.55
CA GLU A 106 -14.47 7.56 -15.95
C GLU A 106 -15.45 8.73 -16.10
N SER A 107 -16.53 8.73 -15.34
CA SER A 107 -17.57 9.79 -15.40
C SER A 107 -17.10 11.13 -14.84
N ASP A 108 -16.46 11.15 -13.66
CA ASP A 108 -16.10 12.40 -12.98
C ASP A 108 -14.80 13.01 -13.53
N PHE A 109 -13.91 12.20 -14.11
CA PHE A 109 -12.58 12.65 -14.53
C PHE A 109 -12.21 12.33 -15.99
N GLY A 110 -12.98 11.51 -16.70
CA GLY A 110 -12.68 11.11 -18.08
C GLY A 110 -11.56 10.07 -18.21
N PHE A 111 -11.21 9.37 -17.12
CA PHE A 111 -10.13 8.37 -17.13
C PHE A 111 -10.67 6.95 -16.99
N THR A 112 -10.38 6.12 -17.98
CA THR A 112 -10.60 4.67 -17.90
C THR A 112 -9.50 4.02 -17.08
N SER A 113 -9.84 3.00 -16.31
CA SER A 113 -8.88 2.20 -15.55
C SER A 113 -9.12 0.71 -15.73
N THR A 114 -8.07 -0.08 -15.47
CA THR A 114 -8.18 -1.53 -15.29
C THR A 114 -7.99 -1.86 -13.81
N CYS A 115 -8.69 -2.86 -13.28
CA CYS A 115 -8.60 -3.23 -11.86
C CYS A 115 -8.50 -4.74 -11.69
N GLY A 116 -7.72 -5.20 -10.72
CA GLY A 116 -7.74 -6.58 -10.26
C GLY A 116 -8.21 -6.64 -8.81
N ILE A 117 -9.03 -7.63 -8.50
CA ILE A 117 -9.63 -7.85 -7.19
C ILE A 117 -9.13 -9.22 -6.69
N SER A 118 -8.46 -9.23 -5.54
CA SER A 118 -7.93 -10.45 -4.94
C SER A 118 -7.65 -10.26 -3.45
N THR A 119 -7.06 -11.26 -2.81
CA THR A 119 -6.78 -11.34 -1.38
C THR A 119 -5.48 -10.68 -0.94
N ASN A 120 -4.61 -10.30 -1.89
CA ASN A 120 -3.38 -9.54 -1.62
C ASN A 120 -2.94 -8.68 -2.82
N LYS A 121 -1.87 -7.89 -2.64
CA LYS A 121 -1.39 -6.93 -3.66
C LYS A 121 -0.83 -7.59 -4.91
N ILE A 122 -0.04 -8.65 -4.80
CA ILE A 122 0.53 -9.28 -5.99
C ILE A 122 -0.56 -9.92 -6.87
N LEU A 123 -1.50 -10.62 -6.26
CA LEU A 123 -2.56 -11.30 -6.99
C LEU A 123 -3.55 -10.31 -7.62
N SER A 124 -3.87 -9.21 -6.91
CA SER A 124 -4.68 -8.13 -7.49
C SER A 124 -3.98 -7.45 -8.66
N LYS A 125 -2.67 -7.19 -8.58
CA LYS A 125 -1.92 -6.61 -9.71
C LYS A 125 -1.87 -7.55 -10.93
N LEU A 126 -1.63 -8.83 -10.71
CA LEU A 126 -1.55 -9.83 -11.79
C LEU A 126 -2.92 -10.07 -12.44
N SER A 127 -3.99 -10.22 -11.66
CA SER A 127 -5.34 -10.41 -12.17
C SER A 127 -5.84 -9.20 -12.97
N GLY A 128 -5.53 -7.99 -12.49
CA GLY A 128 -5.84 -6.74 -13.20
C GLY A 128 -5.14 -6.60 -14.55
N ALA A 129 -4.08 -7.35 -14.82
CA ALA A 129 -3.42 -7.34 -16.14
C ALA A 129 -4.13 -8.21 -17.19
N ARG A 130 -4.96 -9.18 -16.78
CA ARG A 130 -5.54 -10.22 -17.66
C ARG A 130 -6.44 -9.68 -18.76
N ASN A 131 -7.32 -8.73 -18.42
CA ASN A 131 -8.39 -8.26 -19.30
C ASN A 131 -8.24 -6.76 -19.62
N LYS A 132 -7.02 -6.29 -19.90
CA LYS A 132 -6.80 -4.92 -20.37
C LYS A 132 -7.32 -4.75 -21.81
N PRO A 133 -7.76 -3.54 -22.21
CA PRO A 133 -7.94 -2.31 -21.42
C PRO A 133 -9.36 -2.15 -20.83
N ARG A 134 -9.55 -1.15 -19.97
CA ARG A 134 -10.88 -0.71 -19.44
C ARG A 134 -11.74 -1.86 -18.89
N ASN A 135 -11.14 -2.83 -18.22
CA ASN A 135 -11.91 -3.91 -17.58
C ASN A 135 -11.49 -4.18 -16.12
N GLN A 136 -12.11 -5.16 -15.48
CA GLN A 136 -11.65 -5.68 -14.22
C GLN A 136 -11.69 -7.19 -14.20
N THR A 137 -10.82 -7.78 -13.39
CA THR A 137 -10.78 -9.22 -13.16
C THR A 137 -10.76 -9.50 -11.68
N THR A 138 -11.70 -10.30 -11.18
CA THR A 138 -11.61 -10.88 -9.85
C THR A 138 -10.92 -12.24 -9.92
N LEU A 139 -9.90 -12.47 -9.10
CA LEU A 139 -9.29 -13.78 -8.94
C LEU A 139 -10.03 -14.55 -7.85
N LEU A 140 -10.73 -15.62 -8.24
CA LEU A 140 -11.40 -16.55 -7.33
C LEU A 140 -10.53 -17.82 -7.19
N ALA A 141 -9.47 -17.70 -6.38
CA ALA A 141 -8.62 -18.80 -5.96
C ALA A 141 -8.88 -19.08 -4.48
N LEU A 142 -9.22 -20.31 -4.12
CA LEU A 142 -9.64 -20.67 -2.76
C LEU A 142 -8.72 -21.71 -2.11
N THR A 143 -7.88 -22.38 -2.90
CA THR A 143 -6.93 -23.39 -2.44
C THR A 143 -5.50 -23.06 -2.86
N ASP A 144 -4.51 -23.63 -2.17
CA ASP A 144 -3.09 -23.50 -2.55
C ASP A 144 -2.81 -23.95 -3.98
N ARG A 145 -3.58 -24.93 -4.47
CA ARG A 145 -3.51 -25.42 -5.85
C ARG A 145 -3.99 -24.36 -6.85
N ASP A 146 -5.05 -23.63 -6.53
CA ASP A 146 -5.57 -22.56 -7.38
C ASP A 146 -4.57 -21.41 -7.49
N TYR A 147 -3.98 -21.01 -6.36
CA TYR A 147 -2.93 -19.99 -6.33
C TYR A 147 -1.71 -20.43 -7.13
N ALA A 148 -1.26 -21.69 -6.97
CA ALA A 148 -0.18 -22.24 -7.79
C ALA A 148 -0.51 -22.21 -9.28
N ALA A 149 -1.67 -22.71 -9.68
CA ALA A 149 -2.11 -22.74 -11.07
C ALA A 149 -2.27 -21.34 -11.67
N PHE A 150 -2.65 -20.34 -10.87
CA PHE A 150 -2.66 -18.94 -11.29
C PHE A 150 -1.24 -18.43 -11.54
N MET A 151 -0.36 -18.59 -10.54
CA MET A 151 1.00 -18.06 -10.55
C MET A 151 1.86 -18.67 -11.65
N ASP A 152 1.73 -19.98 -11.87
CA ASP A 152 2.51 -20.76 -12.85
C ASP A 152 2.41 -20.24 -14.28
N LYS A 153 1.29 -19.57 -14.62
CA LYS A 153 1.05 -19.00 -15.96
C LYS A 153 1.86 -17.72 -16.23
N HIS A 154 2.50 -17.13 -15.22
CA HIS A 154 3.14 -15.84 -15.33
C HIS A 154 4.63 -15.96 -15.63
N GLY A 155 5.12 -15.07 -16.50
CA GLY A 155 6.55 -14.86 -16.68
C GLY A 155 7.16 -14.35 -15.37
N LEU A 156 8.34 -14.83 -15.00
CA LEU A 156 8.91 -14.57 -13.68
C LEU A 156 9.02 -13.07 -13.33
N ARG A 157 9.37 -12.23 -14.31
CA ARG A 157 9.52 -10.77 -14.13
C ARG A 157 8.19 -10.00 -14.12
N GLN A 158 7.07 -10.67 -14.44
CA GLN A 158 5.74 -10.08 -14.29
C GLN A 158 5.30 -10.06 -12.82
N VAL A 159 5.84 -10.95 -11.99
CA VAL A 159 5.54 -10.99 -10.56
C VAL A 159 6.12 -9.75 -9.89
N PRO A 160 5.30 -8.93 -9.21
CA PRO A 160 5.79 -7.76 -8.49
C PRO A 160 6.89 -8.13 -7.50
N TYR A 161 7.82 -7.19 -7.26
CA TYR A 161 9.00 -7.34 -6.40
C TYR A 161 10.08 -8.33 -6.91
N ILE A 162 9.84 -9.08 -7.98
CA ILE A 162 10.87 -9.87 -8.65
C ILE A 162 11.53 -9.04 -9.75
N GLY A 163 12.69 -8.46 -9.42
CA GLY A 163 13.45 -7.57 -10.32
C GLY A 163 14.43 -8.29 -11.25
N SER A 164 15.04 -7.51 -12.16
CA SER A 164 15.93 -8.03 -13.20
C SER A 164 17.14 -8.82 -12.66
N LYS A 165 17.68 -8.45 -11.49
CA LYS A 165 18.78 -9.18 -10.86
C LYS A 165 18.35 -10.58 -10.46
N THR A 166 17.23 -10.70 -9.75
CA THR A 166 16.63 -11.97 -9.33
C THR A 166 16.34 -12.86 -10.53
N CYS A 167 15.72 -12.31 -11.58
CA CYS A 167 15.47 -13.05 -12.83
C CYS A 167 16.77 -13.54 -13.48
N LYS A 168 17.80 -12.69 -13.59
CA LYS A 168 19.09 -13.09 -14.18
C LYS A 168 19.73 -14.25 -13.42
N SER A 169 19.78 -14.17 -12.08
CA SER A 169 20.34 -15.24 -11.25
C SER A 169 19.56 -16.55 -11.37
N LEU A 170 18.23 -16.49 -11.40
CA LEU A 170 17.39 -17.68 -11.54
C LEU A 170 17.49 -18.30 -12.93
N VAL A 171 17.48 -17.49 -14.00
CA VAL A 171 17.70 -18.00 -15.37
C VAL A 171 19.07 -18.69 -15.48
N ALA A 172 20.14 -18.05 -14.99
CA ALA A 172 21.48 -18.64 -15.03
C ALA A 172 21.57 -19.97 -14.28
N LYS A 173 20.79 -20.16 -13.20
CA LYS A 173 20.77 -21.41 -12.44
C LYS A 173 19.89 -22.49 -13.05
N ILE A 174 18.69 -22.13 -13.49
CA ILE A 174 17.61 -23.06 -13.84
C ILE A 174 17.64 -23.41 -15.32
N ARG A 175 17.98 -22.44 -16.17
CA ARG A 175 18.04 -22.56 -17.63
C ARG A 175 19.31 -21.89 -18.16
N PRO A 176 20.51 -22.42 -17.82
CA PRO A 176 21.78 -21.88 -18.30
C PRO A 176 21.93 -21.96 -19.84
N ASP A 177 21.08 -22.76 -20.49
CA ASP A 177 20.97 -22.86 -21.95
C ASP A 177 20.28 -21.66 -22.61
N LEU A 178 19.56 -20.83 -21.83
CA LEU A 178 18.84 -19.66 -22.34
C LEU A 178 19.67 -18.38 -22.17
N PRO A 179 19.48 -17.39 -23.06
CA PRO A 179 20.13 -16.10 -22.90
C PRO A 179 19.65 -15.39 -21.62
N PRO A 180 20.48 -14.52 -21.01
CA PRO A 180 20.04 -13.72 -19.88
C PRO A 180 18.88 -12.81 -20.31
N PRO A 181 17.91 -12.54 -19.42
CA PRO A 181 16.79 -11.67 -19.73
C PRO A 181 17.27 -10.25 -20.09
N ASP A 182 16.65 -9.67 -21.12
CA ASP A 182 16.92 -8.29 -21.53
C ASP A 182 16.61 -7.33 -20.37
N ALA A 183 17.56 -6.47 -20.05
CA ALA A 183 17.38 -5.48 -18.99
C ALA A 183 16.26 -4.47 -19.32
N HIS A 184 16.04 -4.19 -20.61
CA HIS A 184 15.17 -3.13 -21.12
C HIS A 184 13.73 -3.55 -21.37
N THR A 185 13.45 -4.86 -21.48
CA THR A 185 12.07 -5.36 -21.60
C THR A 185 11.56 -5.91 -20.27
N HIS A 186 10.27 -6.22 -20.14
CA HIS A 186 9.75 -6.96 -18.99
C HIS A 186 9.78 -8.48 -19.20
N ASP A 187 10.41 -8.94 -20.27
CA ASP A 187 10.41 -10.35 -20.62
C ASP A 187 11.41 -11.11 -19.76
N CYS A 188 11.03 -12.34 -19.42
CA CYS A 188 11.89 -13.30 -18.78
C CYS A 188 11.66 -14.63 -19.49
N PRO A 189 12.72 -15.33 -19.90
CA PRO A 189 12.59 -16.56 -20.68
C PRO A 189 12.13 -17.76 -19.85
N ILE A 190 11.90 -17.57 -18.54
CA ILE A 190 11.34 -18.55 -17.63
C ILE A 190 10.08 -18.00 -16.94
N THR A 191 9.19 -18.93 -16.61
CA THR A 191 7.94 -18.71 -15.89
C THR A 191 8.10 -18.99 -14.40
N VAL A 192 7.08 -18.66 -13.61
CA VAL A 192 6.99 -19.09 -12.21
C VAL A 192 6.98 -20.62 -12.11
N ALA A 193 6.29 -21.30 -13.03
CA ALA A 193 6.23 -22.77 -13.06
C ALA A 193 7.62 -23.39 -13.20
N ASP A 194 8.45 -22.86 -14.11
CA ASP A 194 9.82 -23.35 -14.33
C ASP A 194 10.65 -23.26 -13.04
N VAL A 195 10.46 -22.18 -12.26
CA VAL A 195 11.18 -22.01 -10.99
C VAL A 195 10.68 -22.99 -9.94
N ARG A 196 9.36 -23.10 -9.76
CA ARG A 196 8.76 -23.97 -8.74
C ARG A 196 9.00 -25.45 -9.01
N ALA A 197 9.00 -25.85 -10.28
CA ALA A 197 9.23 -27.23 -10.70
C ALA A 197 10.71 -27.64 -10.72
N TYR A 198 11.64 -26.69 -10.53
CA TYR A 198 13.07 -27.00 -10.53
C TYR A 198 13.41 -27.98 -9.39
N PRO A 199 14.15 -29.07 -9.65
CA PRO A 199 14.45 -30.08 -8.63
C PRO A 199 15.14 -29.51 -7.38
N GLY A 200 14.55 -29.78 -6.21
CA GLY A 200 15.06 -29.29 -4.93
C GLY A 200 14.83 -27.79 -4.69
N MET A 201 14.01 -27.12 -5.49
CA MET A 201 13.64 -25.73 -5.25
C MET A 201 12.98 -25.58 -3.88
N SER A 202 13.50 -24.63 -3.11
CA SER A 202 13.13 -24.37 -1.72
C SER A 202 13.56 -22.96 -1.34
N PRO A 203 13.06 -22.40 -0.23
CA PRO A 203 13.55 -21.12 0.29
C PRO A 203 15.08 -21.12 0.49
N ALA A 204 15.64 -22.20 1.03
CA ALA A 204 17.09 -22.33 1.25
C ALA A 204 17.88 -22.32 -0.06
N LEU A 205 17.40 -23.00 -1.11
CA LEU A 205 18.04 -22.96 -2.41
C LEU A 205 17.95 -21.56 -3.02
N LEU A 206 16.79 -20.89 -2.93
CA LEU A 206 16.62 -19.51 -3.40
C LEU A 206 17.55 -18.54 -2.67
N GLU A 207 17.71 -18.68 -1.35
CA GLU A 207 18.66 -17.89 -0.56
C GLU A 207 20.10 -18.12 -1.07
N SER A 208 20.46 -19.36 -1.42
CA SER A 208 21.79 -19.64 -1.98
C SER A 208 22.01 -19.06 -3.39
N ILE A 209 20.97 -18.99 -4.22
CA ILE A 209 21.03 -18.47 -5.59
C ILE A 209 21.06 -16.94 -5.59
N LEU A 210 20.28 -16.33 -4.71
CA LEU A 210 20.03 -14.89 -4.67
C LEU A 210 20.90 -14.17 -3.64
N GLY A 211 21.48 -14.93 -2.71
CA GLY A 211 22.40 -14.46 -1.70
C GLY A 211 23.74 -14.01 -2.30
N GLY A 212 24.48 -13.23 -1.51
CA GLY A 212 25.78 -12.70 -1.89
C GLY A 212 26.17 -11.49 -1.03
N PRO A 213 27.36 -10.92 -1.24
CA PRO A 213 27.80 -9.74 -0.51
C PRO A 213 26.79 -8.59 -0.66
N GLY A 214 26.19 -8.17 0.46
CA GLY A 214 25.20 -7.09 0.50
C GLY A 214 23.75 -7.50 0.15
N ALA A 215 23.46 -8.79 -0.03
CA ALA A 215 22.09 -9.27 -0.16
C ALA A 215 21.36 -9.22 1.20
N GLU A 216 20.07 -8.89 1.17
CA GLU A 216 19.23 -8.92 2.36
C GLU A 216 19.00 -10.39 2.79
N ARG A 217 19.13 -10.67 4.08
CA ARG A 217 18.80 -12.00 4.61
C ARG A 217 17.31 -12.29 4.43
N GLY A 218 16.97 -13.54 4.15
CA GLY A 218 15.58 -13.97 3.98
C GLY A 218 15.00 -13.61 2.60
N THR A 219 15.86 -13.33 1.63
CA THR A 219 15.44 -13.11 0.24
C THR A 219 14.81 -14.39 -0.34
N GLY A 220 15.33 -15.56 0.04
CA GLY A 220 14.83 -16.86 -0.36
C GLY A 220 13.39 -17.11 0.07
N ASP A 221 13.07 -16.85 1.34
CA ASP A 221 11.70 -16.98 1.86
C ASP A 221 10.74 -16.00 1.18
N LYS A 222 11.16 -14.74 1.03
CA LYS A 222 10.36 -13.71 0.34
C LYS A 222 10.05 -14.13 -1.10
N VAL A 223 11.06 -14.53 -1.88
CA VAL A 223 10.85 -14.95 -3.27
C VAL A 223 10.01 -16.22 -3.33
N TRP A 224 10.21 -17.18 -2.41
CA TRP A 224 9.38 -18.37 -2.34
C TRP A 224 7.91 -18.05 -2.12
N ALA A 225 7.59 -17.17 -1.16
CA ALA A 225 6.23 -16.71 -0.89
C ALA A 225 5.60 -16.06 -2.13
N LEU A 226 6.34 -15.17 -2.81
CA LEU A 226 5.86 -14.51 -4.03
C LEU A 226 5.55 -15.51 -5.16
N LEU A 227 6.39 -16.53 -5.35
CA LEU A 227 6.14 -17.59 -6.34
C LEU A 227 4.90 -18.43 -6.01
N HIS A 228 4.46 -18.43 -4.76
CA HIS A 228 3.27 -19.11 -4.28
C HIS A 228 2.05 -18.18 -4.17
N GLY A 229 2.16 -16.93 -4.64
CA GLY A 229 1.04 -15.98 -4.58
C GLY A 229 0.80 -15.41 -3.18
N ILE A 230 1.77 -15.56 -2.27
CA ILE A 230 1.70 -15.06 -0.90
C ILE A 230 2.43 -13.71 -0.82
N ASP A 231 1.71 -12.69 -0.39
CA ASP A 231 2.22 -11.35 -0.08
C ASP A 231 1.49 -10.85 1.16
N ASP A 232 2.20 -10.82 2.29
CA ASP A 232 1.73 -10.36 3.59
C ASP A 232 1.91 -8.86 3.79
N THR A 233 2.45 -8.15 2.79
CA THR A 233 2.72 -6.71 2.93
C THR A 233 1.42 -5.91 2.88
N ASP A 234 1.20 -5.10 3.91
CA ASP A 234 0.06 -4.19 3.99
C ASP A 234 0.00 -3.20 2.82
N VAL A 235 -1.22 -2.81 2.45
CA VAL A 235 -1.45 -1.58 1.69
C VAL A 235 -1.20 -0.40 2.61
N LYS A 236 -0.19 0.41 2.30
CA LYS A 236 0.18 1.56 3.12
C LYS A 236 -0.82 2.69 2.96
N ALA A 237 -1.12 3.39 4.04
CA ALA A 237 -1.79 4.68 3.95
C ALA A 237 -0.88 5.66 3.19
N ALA A 238 -1.36 6.22 2.08
CA ALA A 238 -0.64 7.29 1.41
C ALA A 238 -0.60 8.54 2.32
N GLY A 239 0.60 8.85 2.80
CA GLY A 239 0.90 10.13 3.40
C GLY A 239 0.70 11.27 2.40
N ASP A 240 0.23 12.41 2.89
CA ASP A 240 0.02 13.59 2.04
C ASP A 240 1.35 14.24 1.61
N VAL A 241 2.45 13.84 2.24
CA VAL A 241 3.81 14.29 1.96
C VAL A 241 4.60 13.19 1.26
N PRO A 242 5.17 13.44 0.06
CA PRO A 242 5.97 12.44 -0.64
C PRO A 242 7.27 12.16 0.12
N THR A 243 7.73 10.91 0.14
CA THR A 243 9.01 10.52 0.76
C THR A 243 10.21 11.08 0.00
N GLN A 244 10.05 11.26 -1.32
CA GLN A 244 11.06 11.76 -2.24
C GLN A 244 10.44 12.57 -3.38
N ILE A 245 11.16 13.60 -3.85
CA ILE A 245 10.87 14.30 -5.11
C ILE A 245 12.18 14.35 -5.91
N SER A 246 12.19 13.83 -7.13
CA SER A 246 13.38 13.81 -8.00
C SER A 246 13.04 14.26 -9.41
N ILE A 247 14.01 14.91 -10.07
CA ILE A 247 13.98 15.25 -11.49
C ILE A 247 15.22 14.63 -12.12
N GLU A 248 15.00 13.89 -13.19
CA GLU A 248 16.03 13.15 -13.92
C GLU A 248 15.92 13.46 -15.41
N ASP A 249 17.06 13.75 -16.03
CA ASP A 249 17.20 13.89 -17.48
C ASP A 249 18.29 12.91 -17.96
N THR A 250 17.99 12.19 -19.05
CA THR A 250 18.90 11.26 -19.72
C THR A 250 19.31 11.82 -21.08
N TYR A 251 20.59 11.73 -21.42
CA TYR A 251 21.20 12.30 -22.61
C TYR A 251 21.63 11.20 -23.57
N ARG A 252 21.43 11.42 -24.88
CA ARG A 252 21.87 10.47 -25.93
C ARG A 252 23.38 10.49 -26.11
N GLU A 253 23.98 11.66 -25.99
CA GLU A 253 25.42 11.88 -26.02
C GLU A 253 25.90 12.28 -24.62
N PRO A 254 27.14 11.91 -24.24
CA PRO A 254 27.65 12.22 -22.93
C PRO A 254 27.84 13.73 -22.76
N LEU A 255 27.49 14.25 -21.58
CA LEU A 255 27.89 15.58 -21.17
C LEU A 255 29.34 15.55 -20.69
N GLU A 256 30.22 16.22 -21.43
CA GLU A 256 31.66 16.25 -21.17
C GLU A 256 32.14 17.61 -20.66
N ASP A 257 31.48 18.68 -21.09
CA ASP A 257 31.84 20.06 -20.76
C ASP A 257 31.15 20.55 -19.47
N LEU A 258 31.92 21.13 -18.56
CA LEU A 258 31.42 21.56 -17.25
C LEU A 258 30.38 22.70 -17.35
N ASP A 259 30.49 23.58 -18.34
CA ASP A 259 29.51 24.66 -18.53
C ASP A 259 28.19 24.09 -19.06
N VAL A 260 28.25 23.09 -19.94
CA VAL A 260 27.07 22.34 -20.40
C VAL A 260 26.42 21.58 -19.24
N ILE A 261 27.21 20.84 -18.45
CA ILE A 261 26.70 20.14 -17.26
C ILE A 261 26.06 21.13 -16.28
N THR A 262 26.69 22.29 -16.05
CA THR A 262 26.16 23.33 -15.16
C THR A 262 24.81 23.88 -15.63
N LYS A 263 24.65 24.10 -16.94
CA LYS A 263 23.39 24.55 -17.54
C LYS A 263 22.28 23.51 -17.34
N GLU A 264 22.56 22.24 -17.59
CA GLU A 264 21.58 21.17 -17.38
C GLU A 264 21.23 20.97 -15.91
N LEU A 265 22.22 21.04 -15.00
CA LEU A 265 21.98 21.03 -13.55
C LEU A 265 21.07 22.18 -13.11
N TYR A 266 21.22 23.37 -13.69
CA TYR A 266 20.34 24.50 -13.42
C TYR A 266 18.90 24.24 -13.85
N LYS A 267 18.71 23.71 -15.05
CA LYS A 267 17.40 23.34 -15.60
C LYS A 267 16.69 22.29 -14.73
N ILE A 268 17.33 21.17 -14.40
CA ILE A 268 16.69 20.13 -13.57
C ILE A 268 16.45 20.61 -12.13
N SER A 269 17.32 21.48 -11.59
CA SER A 269 17.13 22.11 -10.28
C SER A 269 15.95 23.09 -10.25
N GLN A 270 15.74 23.85 -11.32
CA GLN A 270 14.56 24.71 -11.46
C GLN A 270 13.27 23.87 -11.48
N SER A 271 13.26 22.77 -12.25
CA SER A 271 12.14 21.83 -12.28
C SER A 271 11.86 21.21 -10.91
N LEU A 272 12.92 20.87 -10.16
CA LEU A 272 12.79 20.31 -8.82
C LEU A 272 12.12 21.29 -7.86
N LEU A 273 12.54 22.56 -7.87
CA LEU A 273 11.91 23.58 -7.01
C LEU A 273 10.45 23.85 -7.38
N ARG A 274 10.13 23.88 -8.68
CA ARG A 274 8.73 24.00 -9.13
C ARG A 274 7.91 22.83 -8.59
N ARG A 275 8.43 21.60 -8.69
CA ARG A 275 7.75 20.41 -8.18
C ARG A 275 7.61 20.42 -6.66
N MET A 276 8.65 20.80 -5.92
CA MET A 276 8.59 20.97 -4.47
C MET A 276 7.52 21.97 -4.05
N ARG A 277 7.36 23.08 -4.77
CA ARG A 277 6.27 24.04 -4.48
C ARG A 277 4.90 23.42 -4.70
N VAL A 278 4.73 22.63 -5.75
CA VAL A 278 3.44 21.95 -6.03
C VAL A 278 3.15 20.84 -5.01
N ASP A 279 4.18 20.19 -4.48
CA ASP A 279 4.04 18.99 -3.65
C ASP A 279 4.12 19.25 -2.14
N LEU A 280 4.80 20.32 -1.72
CA LEU A 280 5.11 20.59 -0.32
C LEU A 280 4.57 21.93 0.16
N VAL A 281 3.75 22.62 -0.62
CA VAL A 281 3.08 23.87 -0.23
C VAL A 281 1.56 23.66 -0.32
N ALA A 282 0.86 24.10 0.73
CA ALA A 282 -0.59 24.11 0.79
C ALA A 282 -1.08 25.51 1.19
N GLU A 283 -2.37 25.77 0.99
CA GLU A 283 -3.02 26.96 1.51
C GLU A 283 -2.99 26.94 3.05
N ASP A 284 -2.79 28.11 3.65
CA ASP A 284 -2.85 28.30 5.08
C ASP A 284 -4.31 28.20 5.53
N PRO A 285 -4.66 27.26 6.43
CA PRO A 285 -6.03 27.12 6.91
C PRO A 285 -6.49 28.31 7.76
N ASN A 286 -5.62 29.26 8.11
CA ASN A 286 -5.98 30.42 8.91
C ASN A 286 -6.94 31.37 8.14
N PRO A 287 -8.20 31.51 8.59
CA PRO A 287 -9.20 32.36 7.92
C PRO A 287 -8.85 33.85 7.95
N HIS A 288 -7.92 34.28 8.82
CA HIS A 288 -7.43 35.66 8.88
C HIS A 288 -6.30 35.96 7.88
N ARG A 289 -5.80 34.94 7.16
CA ARG A 289 -4.82 35.09 6.08
C ARG A 289 -5.27 34.34 4.82
N PRO A 290 -6.44 34.69 4.26
CA PRO A 290 -6.90 34.07 3.02
C PRO A 290 -5.84 34.29 1.94
N SER A 291 -5.45 33.22 1.22
CA SER A 291 -4.37 33.14 0.22
C SER A 291 -2.91 33.00 0.70
N ALA A 292 -2.64 32.98 2.01
CA ALA A 292 -1.29 32.67 2.47
C ALA A 292 -0.93 31.22 2.15
N GLN A 293 0.25 31.00 1.58
CA GLN A 293 0.77 29.66 1.29
C GLN A 293 1.80 29.25 2.34
N ARG A 294 1.66 28.05 2.89
CA ARG A 294 2.62 27.49 3.85
C ARG A 294 3.25 26.21 3.32
N TRP A 295 4.52 26.02 3.64
CA TRP A 295 5.14 24.71 3.46
C TRP A 295 4.48 23.73 4.44
N ILE A 296 4.15 22.54 3.98
CA ILE A 296 3.64 21.42 4.80
C ILE A 296 4.75 20.46 5.22
N ALA A 297 5.84 20.46 4.45
CA ALA A 297 7.06 19.75 4.80
C ALA A 297 8.29 20.39 4.13
N ARG A 298 9.47 20.16 4.71
CA ARG A 298 10.75 20.63 4.16
C ARG A 298 11.71 19.45 4.02
N PRO A 299 12.39 19.29 2.87
CA PRO A 299 13.38 18.24 2.73
C PRO A 299 14.59 18.51 3.61
N ARG A 300 15.17 17.45 4.18
CA ARG A 300 16.44 17.51 4.92
C ARG A 300 17.64 17.09 4.07
N VAL A 301 17.37 16.42 2.97
CA VAL A 301 18.36 15.73 2.15
C VAL A 301 18.18 16.15 0.69
N LEU A 302 19.28 16.50 0.02
CA LEU A 302 19.43 16.78 -1.40
C LEU A 302 20.49 15.85 -2.05
N ARG A 303 20.06 14.90 -2.85
CA ARG A 303 20.94 13.97 -3.54
C ARG A 303 21.18 14.40 -4.98
N LEU A 304 22.45 14.34 -5.41
CA LEU A 304 22.83 14.30 -6.82
C LEU A 304 23.19 12.84 -7.16
N SER A 305 22.65 12.33 -8.25
CA SER A 305 23.01 11.03 -8.81
C SER A 305 23.35 11.21 -10.28
N ILE A 306 24.49 10.65 -10.69
CA ILE A 306 24.99 10.70 -12.06
C ILE A 306 25.28 9.29 -12.53
N ASN A 307 25.12 9.04 -13.83
CA ASN A 307 25.67 7.84 -14.44
C ASN A 307 27.02 8.18 -15.09
N ALA A 308 28.11 7.93 -14.34
CA ALA A 308 29.50 8.12 -14.75
C ALA A 308 30.38 7.05 -14.07
N PRO A 309 31.54 6.66 -14.64
CA PRO A 309 32.44 5.73 -13.97
C PRO A 309 33.20 6.46 -12.85
N ILE A 310 32.84 6.17 -11.58
CA ILE A 310 33.69 6.08 -10.34
C ILE A 310 33.00 6.61 -9.05
N SER A 311 33.44 5.95 -7.96
CA SER A 311 33.23 6.01 -6.50
C SER A 311 32.78 7.30 -5.81
N ALA A 312 32.02 7.09 -4.73
CA ALA A 312 31.12 8.04 -4.07
C ALA A 312 31.70 8.73 -2.82
N ASP A 313 31.26 9.98 -2.55
CA ASP A 313 30.85 10.43 -1.21
C ASP A 313 29.92 11.68 -1.22
N GLN A 314 29.04 11.82 -0.21
CA GLN A 314 27.83 12.68 -0.18
C GLN A 314 27.96 13.99 0.65
N SER A 315 27.19 15.07 0.35
CA SER A 315 26.59 16.08 1.31
C SER A 315 25.85 17.27 0.66
N TYR A 316 24.98 17.99 1.41
CA TYR A 316 23.77 18.79 1.02
C TYR A 316 23.89 20.35 1.00
N PHE A 317 22.99 21.10 0.29
CA PHE A 317 22.33 22.43 0.65
C PHE A 317 21.49 23.13 -0.48
N SER A 318 20.85 24.32 -0.26
CA SER A 318 19.60 24.82 -0.95
C SER A 318 19.62 26.18 -1.73
N ARG A 319 18.52 26.44 -2.51
CA ARG A 319 18.01 27.62 -3.29
C ARG A 319 18.60 27.95 -4.69
N THR A 320 17.90 27.53 -5.75
CA THR A 320 18.18 27.58 -7.22
C THR A 320 19.52 28.10 -7.74
N SER A 321 19.84 29.39 -7.70
CA SER A 321 21.16 29.86 -8.15
C SER A 321 22.27 29.41 -7.20
N ARG A 322 22.02 29.57 -5.89
CA ARG A 322 22.84 29.05 -4.78
C ARG A 322 22.77 27.52 -4.68
N LEU A 323 21.64 26.90 -5.00
CA LEU A 323 21.49 25.44 -5.02
C LEU A 323 22.50 24.83 -5.98
N VAL A 324 22.57 25.38 -7.19
CA VAL A 324 23.52 24.88 -8.20
C VAL A 324 24.94 25.24 -7.80
N SER A 325 25.24 26.52 -7.50
CA SER A 325 26.61 26.96 -7.24
C SER A 325 27.19 26.50 -5.89
N GLU A 326 26.39 26.46 -4.83
CA GLU A 326 26.82 26.19 -3.45
C GLU A 326 26.53 24.76 -2.97
N ALA A 327 25.75 23.96 -3.70
CA ALA A 327 25.46 22.58 -3.29
C ALA A 327 25.61 21.54 -4.41
N VAL A 328 24.95 21.70 -5.56
CA VAL A 328 24.95 20.68 -6.61
C VAL A 328 26.28 20.61 -7.37
N LEU A 329 26.92 21.75 -7.69
CA LEU A 329 28.25 21.76 -8.30
C LEU A 329 29.35 21.24 -7.35
N PRO A 330 29.37 21.62 -6.06
CA PRO A 330 30.24 20.96 -5.08
C PRO A 330 30.03 19.44 -5.00
N LEU A 331 28.77 18.98 -5.01
CA LEU A 331 28.45 17.55 -5.08
C LEU A 331 28.98 16.89 -6.35
N LEU A 332 28.80 17.52 -7.51
CA LEU A 332 29.32 17.03 -8.78
C LEU A 332 30.85 16.89 -8.71
N ARG A 333 31.56 17.92 -8.22
CA ARG A 333 33.02 17.91 -8.10
C ARG A 333 33.56 16.79 -7.21
N LYS A 334 32.77 16.23 -6.27
CA LYS A 334 33.19 15.06 -5.48
C LYS A 334 33.36 13.79 -6.32
N PHE A 335 32.68 13.70 -7.47
CA PHE A 335 32.87 12.59 -8.41
C PHE A 335 34.14 12.73 -9.26
N ALA A 336 34.73 13.93 -9.30
CA ALA A 336 35.94 14.18 -10.08
C ALA A 336 37.19 13.66 -9.34
N SER A 337 37.92 12.75 -9.97
CA SER A 337 39.24 12.29 -9.50
C SER A 337 40.35 13.07 -10.21
N GLY A 338 40.96 14.06 -9.53
CA GLY A 338 42.12 14.79 -10.01
C GLY A 338 41.82 16.03 -10.87
N LYS A 339 42.87 16.77 -11.27
CA LYS A 339 42.77 18.04 -12.01
C LYS A 339 42.37 17.89 -13.49
N ASP A 340 42.59 16.71 -14.08
CA ASP A 340 42.33 16.40 -15.50
C ASP A 340 41.12 15.48 -15.70
N HIS A 341 40.16 15.51 -14.77
CA HIS A 341 38.98 14.65 -14.83
C HIS A 341 38.13 14.95 -16.06
N LYS A 342 37.90 13.94 -16.90
CA LYS A 342 37.00 14.01 -18.06
C LYS A 342 35.62 13.53 -17.66
N TRP A 343 34.61 14.37 -17.90
CA TRP A 343 33.21 14.00 -17.68
C TRP A 343 32.69 13.19 -18.86
N GLY A 344 31.77 12.27 -18.56
CA GLY A 344 31.07 11.46 -19.55
C GLY A 344 29.69 11.09 -19.02
N ILE A 345 28.89 12.10 -18.71
CA ILE A 345 27.63 11.93 -17.96
C ILE A 345 26.48 11.70 -18.93
N TYR A 346 25.82 10.55 -18.83
CA TYR A 346 24.63 10.23 -19.63
C TYR A 346 23.30 10.49 -18.90
N LEU A 347 23.36 10.72 -17.60
CA LEU A 347 22.18 10.93 -16.77
C LEU A 347 22.50 11.86 -15.61
N LEU A 348 21.61 12.83 -15.40
CA LEU A 348 21.65 13.72 -14.24
C LEU A 348 20.33 13.60 -13.48
N ASN A 349 20.41 13.32 -12.18
CA ASN A 349 19.26 13.27 -11.29
C ASN A 349 19.51 14.11 -10.04
N VAL A 350 18.65 15.09 -9.79
CA VAL A 350 18.63 15.87 -8.54
C VAL A 350 17.36 15.54 -7.78
N CYS A 351 17.54 15.21 -6.52
CA CYS A 351 16.52 14.61 -5.70
C CYS A 351 16.51 15.23 -4.30
N VAL A 352 15.33 15.45 -3.72
CA VAL A 352 15.17 15.75 -2.31
C VAL A 352 14.45 14.63 -1.57
N THR A 353 14.91 14.30 -0.36
CA THR A 353 14.35 13.24 0.48
C THR A 353 14.28 13.65 1.95
N ASN A 354 13.80 12.74 2.80
CA ASN A 354 13.77 12.89 4.25
C ASN A 354 13.00 14.15 4.66
N MET A 355 11.73 14.19 4.24
CA MET A 355 10.85 15.31 4.49
C MET A 355 10.55 15.45 5.98
N ALA A 356 10.71 16.66 6.51
CA ALA A 356 10.32 17.03 7.86
C ALA A 356 9.00 17.80 7.80
N LEU A 357 7.97 17.28 8.48
CA LEU A 357 6.71 17.99 8.65
C LEU A 357 6.94 19.33 9.36
N THR A 358 6.33 20.38 8.85
CA THR A 358 6.34 21.69 9.48
C THR A 358 5.07 21.82 10.32
N GLY A 359 5.18 21.54 11.62
CA GLY A 359 4.08 21.75 12.56
C GLY A 359 3.83 23.25 12.76
N SER A 360 2.56 23.61 12.96
CA SER A 360 2.20 24.80 13.73
C SER A 360 2.95 24.75 15.07
N ASP A 361 3.44 25.89 15.54
CA ASP A 361 4.09 26.03 16.84
C ASP A 361 3.15 25.59 17.98
N SER A 362 3.17 24.31 18.29
CA SER A 362 2.74 23.74 19.56
C SER A 362 3.59 22.49 19.78
N GLY A 363 4.71 22.69 20.48
CA GLY A 363 5.79 21.72 20.61
C GLY A 363 5.28 20.33 21.01
N THR A 364 5.40 19.37 20.09
CA THR A 364 5.48 17.97 20.45
C THR A 364 6.59 17.34 19.62
N SER A 365 7.68 16.97 20.30
CA SER A 365 8.83 16.30 19.71
C SER A 365 8.40 14.95 19.11
N PRO A 366 9.02 14.47 18.00
CA PRO A 366 8.68 13.20 17.34
C PRO A 366 8.74 11.95 18.25
N ARG A 367 9.36 12.05 19.43
CA ARG A 367 9.39 10.98 20.45
C ARG A 367 8.05 10.81 21.19
N GLY A 368 7.16 11.81 21.16
CA GLY A 368 5.84 11.76 21.81
C GLY A 368 4.79 10.98 21.01
N ALA A 369 4.91 10.91 19.69
CA ALA A 369 3.97 10.16 18.85
C ALA A 369 4.04 8.66 19.13
N LYS A 370 5.25 8.08 19.23
CA LYS A 370 5.42 6.65 19.59
C LYS A 370 4.85 6.29 20.97
N ARG A 371 4.90 7.20 21.94
CA ARG A 371 4.32 6.96 23.27
C ARG A 371 2.79 7.05 23.29
N ARG A 372 2.18 7.88 22.44
CA ARG A 372 0.72 7.99 22.33
C ARG A 372 0.05 6.86 21.56
N PHE A 373 0.78 6.16 20.68
CA PHE A 373 0.29 4.96 20.03
C PHE A 373 0.37 3.73 20.96
N ALA A 374 1.46 3.58 21.72
CA ALA A 374 1.58 2.50 22.70
C ALA A 374 0.58 2.64 23.87
N ALA A 375 0.41 3.84 24.42
CA ALA A 375 -0.54 4.06 25.52
C ALA A 375 -2.01 3.88 25.11
N ARG A 376 -2.33 3.97 23.80
CA ARG A 376 -3.68 3.73 23.29
C ARG A 376 -3.94 2.25 22.95
N GLU A 377 -2.89 1.44 22.88
CA GLU A 377 -3.01 -0.03 22.83
C GLU A 377 -3.11 -0.61 24.25
N GLU A 378 -2.38 -0.06 25.25
CA GLU A 378 -2.54 -0.45 26.67
C GLU A 378 -3.90 -0.04 27.26
N GLU A 379 -4.44 1.15 26.94
CA GLU A 379 -5.75 1.61 27.46
C GLU A 379 -6.96 0.91 26.80
N ILE A 380 -6.73 0.09 25.76
CA ILE A 380 -7.75 -0.78 25.16
C ILE A 380 -7.69 -2.19 25.76
N ASP A 381 -6.51 -2.64 26.23
CA ASP A 381 -6.30 -3.94 26.89
C ASP A 381 -6.77 -3.91 28.37
N GLU A 382 -6.68 -2.76 29.06
CA GLU A 382 -7.12 -2.62 30.47
C GLU A 382 -8.64 -2.44 30.65
N THR A 383 -9.46 -2.60 29.59
CA THR A 383 -10.94 -2.52 29.70
C THR A 383 -11.69 -3.80 29.32
N GLU A 384 -11.00 -4.93 29.10
CA GLU A 384 -11.66 -6.22 28.81
C GLU A 384 -11.45 -7.31 29.88
N ASP A 385 -10.73 -7.05 30.97
CA ASP A 385 -10.57 -8.01 32.09
C ASP A 385 -10.94 -7.34 33.43
N ASP A 386 -12.23 -7.31 33.76
CA ASP A 386 -12.73 -7.20 35.14
C ASP A 386 -14.22 -7.54 35.14
N ASP A 387 -14.55 -8.82 34.96
CA ASP A 387 -15.83 -9.42 35.36
C ASP A 387 -15.64 -10.94 35.41
N GLU A 388 -15.00 -11.45 36.47
CA GLU A 388 -15.32 -12.78 37.04
C GLU A 388 -14.64 -13.00 38.41
N GLU A 389 -15.48 -13.30 39.41
CA GLU A 389 -15.24 -13.93 40.72
C GLU A 389 -14.70 -13.10 41.92
N GLU A 390 -15.63 -12.61 42.74
CA GLU A 390 -15.58 -12.80 44.20
C GLU A 390 -17.00 -13.06 44.73
N ASP A 391 -17.31 -14.33 45.05
CA ASP A 391 -18.53 -14.73 45.75
C ASP A 391 -18.11 -15.55 46.98
N GLU A 392 -17.88 -14.88 48.12
CA GLU A 392 -17.98 -15.49 49.46
C GLU A 392 -18.39 -14.46 50.53
N GLY A 393 -19.60 -14.65 51.07
CA GLY A 393 -19.82 -14.60 52.52
C GLY A 393 -20.66 -13.45 53.10
N SER A 394 -21.90 -13.74 53.49
CA SER A 394 -22.39 -13.69 54.89
C SER A 394 -23.91 -13.51 54.97
N ASP A 395 -24.58 -14.46 55.64
CA ASP A 395 -25.63 -14.26 56.66
C ASP A 395 -26.51 -15.52 56.73
N CYS A 396 -26.15 -16.49 57.58
CA CYS A 396 -26.59 -16.64 58.97
C CYS A 396 -28.02 -17.21 59.13
N GLU A 397 -28.06 -18.53 59.33
CA GLU A 397 -29.23 -19.26 59.81
C GLU A 397 -29.47 -18.94 61.30
N SER A 398 -30.73 -18.79 61.70
CA SER A 398 -31.17 -19.27 63.01
C SER A 398 -32.65 -19.68 62.99
N GLU A 399 -32.86 -20.89 63.47
CA GLU A 399 -34.14 -21.57 63.70
C GLU A 399 -34.94 -20.87 64.81
N ALA A 400 -36.28 -20.97 64.73
CA ALA A 400 -37.14 -20.75 65.89
C ALA A 400 -38.34 -21.70 65.84
N ASP A 401 -38.32 -22.66 66.78
CA ASP A 401 -39.40 -23.53 67.19
C ASP A 401 -40.65 -22.76 67.66
N GLY A 402 -41.80 -23.44 67.56
CA GLY A 402 -43.10 -22.91 67.95
C GLY A 402 -43.44 -23.03 69.45
N TRP A 403 -44.71 -22.64 69.69
CA TRP A 403 -45.63 -22.97 70.79
C TRP A 403 -46.05 -21.82 71.74
N ILE A 404 -47.39 -21.67 71.79
CA ILE A 404 -48.30 -21.25 72.89
C ILE A 404 -48.93 -19.84 72.83
N SER A 405 -50.26 -19.86 72.67
CA SER A 405 -51.26 -18.80 72.87
C SER A 405 -51.35 -18.31 74.32
N PRO A 406 -52.03 -17.18 74.58
CA PRO A 406 -53.41 -17.31 75.11
C PRO A 406 -54.40 -16.21 74.68
N GLY A 407 -55.68 -16.61 74.55
CA GLY A 407 -56.81 -16.04 75.31
C GLY A 407 -57.38 -14.65 74.98
N ASP A 408 -58.68 -14.68 74.63
CA ASP A 408 -59.76 -13.75 75.02
C ASP A 408 -59.83 -12.37 74.32
N ASP A 409 -60.96 -11.73 74.04
CA ASP A 409 -62.42 -12.01 73.95
C ASP A 409 -63.07 -10.66 73.52
N PHE A 410 -64.33 -10.68 73.03
CA PHE A 410 -65.23 -9.54 72.72
C PHE A 410 -64.89 -8.62 71.51
N GLY A 411 -65.81 -8.20 70.63
CA GLY A 411 -67.27 -8.32 70.55
C GLY A 411 -67.86 -7.14 69.74
N GLY A 412 -68.89 -7.41 68.92
CA GLY A 412 -69.85 -6.44 68.35
C GLY A 412 -69.40 -5.70 67.08
N GLY A 413 -70.22 -5.48 66.05
CA GLY A 413 -71.64 -5.74 65.80
C GLY A 413 -72.16 -4.78 64.71
N GLY A 414 -73.12 -5.24 63.90
CA GLY A 414 -74.09 -4.55 62.99
C GLY A 414 -73.60 -3.39 62.10
N ASP A 415 -74.05 -3.22 60.85
CA ASP A 415 -75.28 -3.61 60.15
C ASP A 415 -74.98 -3.93 58.67
#